data_AF-A0AAJ0FQK5-F1
#
_entry.id   AF-A0AAJ0FQK5-F1
#
_cell.length_a   1.000
_cell.length_b   1.000
_cell.length_c   1.000
_cell.angle_alpha   90.00
_cell.angle_beta   90.00
_cell.angle_gamma   90.00
#
_symmetry.space_group_name_H-M   'P 1'
#
loop_
_entity.id
_entity.type
_entity.pdbx_description
1 polymer ?
#
loop_
_entity_poly.entity_id
_entity_poly.type
_entity_poly.pdbx_seq_one_letter_code
_entity_poly.pdbx_strand_id
1 'polypeptide(L)'
;MANGTMAHDLPPLPAYTVTPMPDLVPFISDFWLSLILPHIAYWAVSMLFHLIDVYDLFPQYRLHTPAEISQRNLASRYQVARDVILEQIIQIGTSAVLSLTEPKQMIGMEDYDVAVWATRIRLAQRAVPTLLGLLGLNAASISKNMASSHPLIAGALAGGHYPFLTTELGGSTGTHVPAFATWELMVAKAIYWLIIPSFQIWIAVVILDTWQYFWHRAMHLNKWMYTNWHARHHRLYVPYAYGALYNHPVEGFVLDTVGAGLGYKVSMMTPRLGMWFFVGSMIKTVDDHCGYALPWDPLQHITSNNAAYHDIHHQSWGIKTNFSQPFFTFWDKLLGTMWKGDAMLKYQRTREAAATKKAAAKKAQ
;
A
#
# COMPACT_ATOMS: atom_id res chain seq x y z
N MET A 1 1.23 -20.25 -41.21
CA MET A 1 1.13 -21.61 -40.64
C MET A 1 1.90 -21.62 -39.34
N ALA A 2 1.21 -21.52 -38.20
CA ALA A 2 1.86 -21.60 -36.88
C ALA A 2 2.27 -23.07 -36.64
N ASN A 3 3.53 -23.29 -36.22
CA ASN A 3 4.12 -24.60 -35.97
C ASN A 3 3.26 -25.44 -35.00
N GLY A 4 2.48 -26.38 -35.53
CA GLY A 4 1.71 -27.35 -34.75
C GLY A 4 2.56 -28.34 -33.93
N THR A 5 3.88 -28.39 -34.16
CA THR A 5 4.82 -29.23 -33.40
C THR A 5 5.15 -28.69 -32.01
N MET A 6 5.00 -27.39 -31.75
CA MET A 6 5.38 -26.77 -30.46
C MET A 6 4.36 -27.00 -29.33
N ALA A 7 3.12 -27.37 -29.66
CA ALA A 7 2.03 -27.55 -28.71
C ALA A 7 2.06 -28.91 -27.98
N HIS A 8 2.75 -29.92 -28.55
CA HIS A 8 2.77 -31.28 -28.01
C HIS A 8 3.71 -31.48 -26.79
N ASP A 9 4.65 -30.56 -26.55
CA ASP A 9 5.65 -30.66 -25.47
C ASP A 9 5.29 -29.87 -24.19
N LEU A 10 4.20 -29.11 -24.22
CA LEU A 10 3.76 -28.32 -23.08
C LEU A 10 2.67 -29.06 -22.30
N PRO A 11 2.70 -29.00 -20.96
CA PRO A 11 1.59 -29.52 -20.17
C PRO A 11 0.28 -28.81 -20.54
N PRO A 12 -0.83 -29.55 -20.72
CA PRO A 12 -2.11 -28.94 -21.04
C PRO A 12 -2.59 -28.05 -19.90
N LEU A 13 -3.31 -26.98 -20.25
CA LEU A 13 -3.94 -26.11 -19.26
C LEU A 13 -5.16 -26.83 -18.65
N PRO A 14 -5.38 -26.73 -17.33
CA PRO A 14 -6.53 -27.37 -16.68
C PRO A 14 -7.83 -26.73 -17.17
N ALA A 15 -8.88 -27.54 -17.32
CA ALA A 15 -10.22 -27.02 -17.54
C ALA A 15 -10.69 -26.25 -16.30
N TYR A 16 -11.51 -25.23 -16.51
CA TYR A 16 -12.05 -24.41 -15.42
C TYR A 16 -13.53 -24.12 -15.62
N THR A 17 -14.21 -23.78 -14.53
CA THR A 17 -15.58 -23.25 -14.55
C THR A 17 -15.60 -22.04 -13.64
N VAL A 18 -16.17 -20.94 -14.13
CA VAL A 18 -16.24 -19.71 -13.36
C VAL A 18 -17.56 -19.60 -12.62
N THR A 19 -17.49 -19.20 -11.36
CA THR A 19 -18.66 -18.85 -10.55
C THR A 19 -18.46 -17.47 -9.93
N PRO A 20 -19.55 -16.75 -9.60
CA PRO A 20 -19.42 -15.52 -8.84
C PRO A 20 -18.69 -15.76 -7.53
N MET A 21 -17.72 -14.89 -7.23
CA MET A 21 -16.99 -14.93 -5.97
C MET A 21 -17.97 -14.68 -4.80
N PRO A 22 -18.03 -15.58 -3.79
CA PRO A 22 -18.87 -15.36 -2.61
C PRO A 22 -18.30 -14.23 -1.77
N ASP A 23 -19.14 -13.51 -1.03
CA ASP A 23 -18.69 -12.42 -0.13
C ASP A 23 -17.64 -12.90 0.89
N LEU A 24 -16.72 -12.01 1.27
CA LEU A 24 -15.58 -12.32 2.14
C LEU A 24 -16.02 -12.71 3.55
N VAL A 25 -17.11 -12.12 4.02
CA VAL A 25 -17.72 -12.41 5.32
C VAL A 25 -19.23 -12.65 5.14
N PRO A 26 -19.83 -13.58 5.91
CA PRO A 26 -21.16 -14.09 5.60
C PRO A 26 -22.32 -13.11 5.88
N PHE A 27 -22.08 -12.02 6.62
CA PHE A 27 -23.14 -11.12 7.10
C PHE A 27 -23.15 -9.74 6.42
N ILE A 28 -22.21 -9.45 5.52
CA ILE A 28 -22.14 -8.19 4.78
C ILE A 28 -21.53 -8.45 3.41
N SER A 29 -22.13 -7.88 2.36
CA SER A 29 -21.61 -8.05 1.01
C SER A 29 -20.27 -7.33 0.83
N ASP A 30 -19.45 -7.82 -0.10
CA ASP A 30 -18.16 -7.18 -0.42
C ASP A 30 -18.34 -5.71 -0.85
N PHE A 31 -19.49 -5.38 -1.45
CA PHE A 31 -19.88 -4.01 -1.76
C PHE A 31 -19.98 -3.14 -0.50
N TRP A 32 -20.76 -3.55 0.51
CA TRP A 32 -20.88 -2.73 1.72
C TRP A 32 -19.61 -2.76 2.55
N LEU A 33 -18.92 -3.90 2.57
CA LEU A 33 -17.65 -4.05 3.28
C LEU A 33 -16.59 -3.09 2.74
N SER A 34 -16.42 -2.99 1.42
CA SER A 34 -15.42 -2.09 0.81
C SER A 34 -15.67 -0.61 1.11
N LEU A 35 -16.95 -0.22 1.26
CA LEU A 35 -17.35 1.14 1.61
C LEU A 35 -17.05 1.46 3.07
N ILE A 36 -17.26 0.55 4.02
CA ILE A 36 -17.17 0.87 5.46
C ILE A 36 -15.84 0.48 6.10
N LEU A 37 -15.16 -0.56 5.60
CA LEU A 37 -13.99 -1.16 6.23
C LEU A 37 -12.81 -0.17 6.42
N PRO A 38 -12.44 0.68 5.44
CA PRO A 38 -11.36 1.65 5.64
C PRO A 38 -11.65 2.65 6.78
N HIS A 39 -12.92 3.03 6.94
CA HIS A 39 -13.37 3.96 7.97
C HIS A 39 -13.42 3.32 9.37
N ILE A 40 -13.83 2.04 9.44
CA ILE A 40 -13.74 1.26 10.68
C ILE A 40 -12.27 1.18 11.12
N ALA A 41 -11.36 0.86 10.19
CA ALA A 41 -9.93 0.81 10.48
C ALA A 41 -9.38 2.17 10.93
N TYR A 42 -9.75 3.25 10.24
CA TYR A 42 -9.41 4.62 10.63
C TYR A 42 -9.77 4.92 12.09
N TRP A 43 -11.03 4.68 12.46
CA TRP A 43 -11.50 4.96 13.83
C TRP A 43 -10.91 4.01 14.86
N ALA A 44 -10.73 2.73 14.54
CA ALA A 44 -10.13 1.75 15.45
C ALA A 44 -8.69 2.16 15.83
N VAL A 45 -7.84 2.46 14.84
CA VAL A 45 -6.46 2.89 15.08
C VAL A 45 -6.42 4.27 15.72
N SER A 46 -7.28 5.18 15.29
CA SER A 46 -7.35 6.51 15.88
C SER A 46 -7.74 6.49 17.36
N MET A 47 -8.70 5.63 17.73
CA MET A 47 -9.12 5.48 19.12
C MET A 47 -8.07 4.76 19.96
N LEU A 48 -7.32 3.82 19.39
CA LEU A 48 -6.16 3.23 20.08
C LEU A 48 -5.15 4.32 20.49
N PHE A 49 -4.72 5.17 19.56
CA PHE A 49 -3.81 6.28 19.88
C PHE A 49 -4.46 7.32 20.80
N HIS A 50 -5.78 7.55 20.67
CA HIS A 50 -6.51 8.41 21.58
C HIS A 50 -6.47 7.89 23.03
N LEU A 51 -6.64 6.57 23.23
CA LEU A 51 -6.53 5.95 24.55
C LEU A 51 -5.10 6.03 25.08
N ILE A 52 -4.08 5.80 24.24
CA ILE A 52 -2.67 6.01 24.61
C ILE A 52 -2.45 7.45 25.11
N ASP A 53 -3.05 8.43 24.44
CA ASP A 53 -2.94 9.84 24.81
C ASP A 53 -3.67 10.19 26.11
N VAL A 54 -4.92 9.78 26.25
CA VAL A 54 -5.76 10.09 27.42
C VAL A 54 -5.23 9.43 28.69
N TYR A 55 -4.72 8.19 28.60
CA TYR A 55 -4.15 7.48 29.74
C TYR A 55 -2.66 7.72 29.95
N ASP A 56 -2.03 8.55 29.13
CA ASP A 56 -0.60 8.89 29.23
C ASP A 56 0.31 7.64 29.29
N LEU A 57 0.05 6.64 28.44
CA LEU A 57 0.73 5.33 28.55
C LEU A 57 2.21 5.37 28.14
N PHE A 58 2.57 6.26 27.20
CA PHE A 58 3.91 6.32 26.60
C PHE A 58 4.44 7.77 26.45
N PRO A 59 4.51 8.56 27.52
CA PRO A 59 4.85 9.99 27.47
C PRO A 59 6.26 10.25 26.91
N GLN A 60 7.19 9.30 27.07
CA GLN A 60 8.56 9.40 26.57
C GLN A 60 8.67 9.39 25.04
N TYR A 61 7.65 8.89 24.34
CA TYR A 61 7.61 8.83 22.88
C TYR A 61 6.65 9.87 22.27
N ARG A 62 5.98 10.67 23.12
CA ARG A 62 5.06 11.72 22.67
C ARG A 62 5.84 12.93 22.14
N LEU A 63 5.45 13.41 20.96
CA LEU A 63 6.12 14.55 20.31
C LEU A 63 5.87 15.88 21.04
N HIS A 64 4.64 16.12 21.48
CA HIS A 64 4.23 17.38 22.14
C HIS A 64 3.58 17.11 23.49
N THR A 65 3.68 18.04 24.43
CA THR A 65 3.00 17.92 25.73
C THR A 65 1.49 18.19 25.62
N PRO A 66 0.65 17.67 26.56
CA PRO A 66 -0.78 18.01 26.59
C PRO A 66 -1.06 19.51 26.69
N ALA A 67 -0.17 20.27 27.33
CA ALA A 67 -0.27 21.72 27.39
C ALA A 67 -0.12 22.35 26.00
N GLU A 68 0.83 21.90 25.19
CA GLU A 68 1.01 22.36 23.81
C GLU A 68 -0.22 22.04 22.95
N ILE A 69 -0.76 20.81 23.05
CA ILE A 69 -1.98 20.41 22.33
C ILE A 69 -3.13 21.39 22.62
N SER A 70 -3.38 21.67 23.91
CA SER A 70 -4.49 22.54 24.34
C SER A 70 -4.32 24.01 23.97
N GLN A 71 -3.08 24.49 23.86
CA GLN A 71 -2.78 25.92 23.66
C GLN A 71 -2.57 26.30 22.20
N ARG A 72 -2.19 25.35 21.34
CA ARG A 72 -1.77 25.62 19.96
C ARG A 72 -2.81 25.23 18.92
N ASN A 73 -3.61 24.21 19.18
CA ASN A 73 -4.67 23.81 18.26
C ASN A 73 -5.82 24.82 18.26
N LEU A 74 -6.21 25.26 17.07
CA LEU A 74 -7.24 26.27 16.83
C LEU A 74 -8.61 25.68 16.49
N ALA A 75 -8.72 24.34 16.43
CA ALA A 75 -9.96 23.62 16.21
C ALA A 75 -10.31 22.79 17.44
N SER A 76 -11.60 22.76 17.79
CA SER A 76 -12.05 21.90 18.88
C SER A 76 -12.10 20.44 18.43
N ARG A 77 -11.95 19.50 19.37
CA ARG A 77 -12.05 18.07 19.11
C ARG A 77 -13.36 17.67 18.41
N TYR A 78 -14.46 18.34 18.77
CA TYR A 78 -15.78 18.15 18.13
C TYR A 78 -15.80 18.63 16.68
N GLN A 79 -15.25 19.82 16.39
CA GLN A 79 -15.16 20.33 15.02
C GLN A 79 -14.36 19.38 14.13
N VAL A 80 -13.26 18.84 14.67
CA VAL A 80 -12.43 17.86 13.96
C VAL A 80 -13.18 16.58 13.69
N ALA A 81 -13.80 15.97 14.70
CA ALA A 81 -14.57 14.73 14.51
C ALA A 81 -15.72 14.89 13.52
N ARG A 82 -16.45 16.02 13.59
CA ARG A 82 -17.53 16.33 12.64
C ARG A 82 -17.01 16.42 11.20
N ASP A 83 -15.94 17.18 10.97
CA ASP A 83 -15.43 17.41 9.63
C ASP A 83 -14.80 16.13 9.04
N VAL A 84 -14.17 15.29 9.86
CA VAL A 84 -13.72 13.96 9.48
C VAL A 84 -14.89 13.08 9.04
N ILE A 85 -16.00 13.07 9.77
CA ILE A 85 -17.21 12.31 9.37
C ILE A 85 -17.76 12.82 8.03
N LEU A 86 -17.76 14.14 7.80
CA LEU A 86 -18.19 14.72 6.52
C LEU A 86 -17.30 14.24 5.36
N GLU A 87 -15.98 14.21 5.56
CA GLU A 87 -15.04 13.71 4.56
C GLU A 87 -15.25 12.21 4.30
N GLN A 88 -15.49 11.41 5.35
CA GLN A 88 -15.77 9.98 5.20
C GLN A 88 -17.10 9.71 4.46
N ILE A 89 -18.11 10.57 4.59
CA ILE A 89 -19.35 10.46 3.79
C ILE A 89 -19.05 10.65 2.30
N ILE A 90 -18.17 11.60 1.95
CA ILE A 90 -17.73 11.83 0.56
C ILE A 90 -16.94 10.61 0.04
N GLN A 91 -16.04 10.07 0.86
CA GLN A 91 -15.25 8.88 0.55
C GLN A 91 -16.15 7.65 0.34
N ILE A 92 -17.16 7.43 1.19
CA ILE A 92 -18.15 6.35 1.04
C ILE A 92 -18.92 6.51 -0.27
N GLY A 93 -19.41 7.72 -0.57
CA GLY A 93 -20.12 7.99 -1.83
C GLY A 93 -19.25 7.73 -3.06
N THR A 94 -17.99 8.15 -3.02
CA THR A 94 -17.03 7.92 -4.11
C THR A 94 -16.68 6.44 -4.26
N SER A 95 -16.47 5.74 -3.13
CA SER A 95 -16.21 4.30 -3.11
C SER A 95 -17.41 3.49 -3.62
N ALA A 96 -18.64 3.94 -3.35
CA ALA A 96 -19.86 3.36 -3.92
C ALA A 96 -19.87 3.48 -5.46
N VAL A 97 -19.61 4.68 -5.99
CA VAL A 97 -19.50 4.90 -7.44
C VAL A 97 -18.41 4.02 -8.04
N LEU A 98 -17.24 3.98 -7.40
CA LEU A 98 -16.11 3.16 -7.84
C LEU A 98 -16.49 1.69 -7.90
N SER A 99 -17.07 1.16 -6.83
CA SER A 99 -17.48 -0.25 -6.71
C SER A 99 -18.58 -0.63 -7.69
N LEU A 100 -19.52 0.27 -8.00
CA LEU A 100 -20.55 0.04 -9.01
C LEU A 100 -20.00 -0.02 -10.45
N THR A 101 -18.81 0.54 -10.69
CA THR A 101 -18.13 0.44 -11.99
C THR A 101 -17.27 -0.81 -12.14
N GLU A 102 -17.13 -1.61 -11.08
CA GLU A 102 -16.31 -2.82 -11.12
C GLU A 102 -17.08 -4.00 -11.69
N PRO A 103 -16.46 -4.82 -12.56
CA PRO A 103 -17.07 -6.07 -12.96
C PRO A 103 -17.21 -6.98 -11.74
N LYS A 104 -18.27 -7.80 -11.74
CA LYS A 104 -18.47 -8.80 -10.70
C LYS A 104 -17.26 -9.74 -10.65
N GLN A 105 -16.67 -9.91 -9.47
CA GLN A 105 -15.55 -10.82 -9.30
C GLN A 105 -16.01 -12.27 -9.48
N MET A 106 -15.22 -13.02 -10.23
CA MET A 106 -15.42 -14.43 -10.51
C MET A 106 -14.26 -15.23 -9.90
N ILE A 107 -14.52 -16.48 -9.53
CA ILE A 107 -13.55 -17.44 -9.00
C ILE A 107 -13.59 -18.72 -9.87
N GLY A 108 -12.55 -19.54 -9.80
CA GLY A 108 -12.47 -20.85 -10.45
C GLY A 108 -11.46 -20.92 -11.59
N MET A 109 -10.75 -19.81 -11.89
CA MET A 109 -9.69 -19.77 -12.91
C MET A 109 -8.28 -19.88 -12.32
N GLU A 110 -8.14 -20.03 -11.01
CA GLU A 110 -6.86 -19.86 -10.31
C GLU A 110 -5.82 -20.88 -10.78
N ASP A 111 -6.20 -22.16 -10.87
CA ASP A 111 -5.31 -23.22 -11.34
C ASP A 111 -4.97 -23.06 -12.83
N TYR A 112 -5.92 -22.56 -13.63
CA TYR A 112 -5.69 -22.23 -15.03
C TYR A 112 -4.68 -21.09 -15.18
N ASP A 113 -4.88 -19.97 -14.47
CA ASP A 113 -3.99 -18.82 -14.52
C ASP A 113 -2.58 -19.14 -14.00
N VAL A 114 -2.48 -19.95 -12.94
CA VAL A 114 -1.21 -20.48 -12.45
C VAL A 114 -0.55 -21.35 -13.52
N ALA A 115 -1.30 -22.23 -14.18
CA ALA A 115 -0.75 -23.06 -15.27
C ALA A 115 -0.31 -22.22 -16.50
N VAL A 116 -0.99 -21.11 -16.79
CA VAL A 116 -0.56 -20.15 -17.81
C VAL A 116 0.80 -19.54 -17.43
N TRP A 117 1.02 -19.17 -16.17
CA TRP A 117 2.32 -18.71 -15.70
C TRP A 117 3.39 -19.81 -15.72
N ALA A 118 3.05 -21.03 -15.33
CA ALA A 118 3.96 -22.17 -15.42
C ALA A 118 4.37 -22.45 -16.88
N THR A 119 3.44 -22.28 -17.82
CA THR A 119 3.71 -22.34 -19.27
C THR A 119 4.70 -21.27 -19.69
N ARG A 120 4.52 -20.02 -19.23
CA ARG A 120 5.45 -18.92 -19.52
C ARG A 120 6.86 -19.20 -18.96
N ILE A 121 6.96 -19.77 -17.77
CA ILE A 121 8.23 -20.18 -17.14
C ILE A 121 8.89 -21.31 -17.94
N ARG A 122 8.11 -22.32 -18.34
CA ARG A 122 8.56 -23.42 -19.21
C ARG A 122 9.10 -22.90 -20.54
N LEU A 123 8.39 -21.95 -21.16
CA LEU A 123 8.82 -21.30 -22.40
C LEU A 123 10.08 -20.46 -22.20
N ALA A 124 10.20 -19.72 -21.08
CA ALA A 124 11.37 -18.91 -20.77
C ALA A 124 12.65 -19.76 -20.62
N GLN A 125 12.52 -21.00 -20.12
CA GLN A 125 13.66 -21.92 -20.05
C GLN A 125 14.30 -22.20 -21.41
N ARG A 126 13.56 -22.09 -22.52
CA ARG A 126 14.11 -22.29 -23.88
C ARG A 126 15.25 -21.32 -24.22
N ALA A 127 15.36 -20.19 -23.52
CA ALA A 127 16.48 -19.27 -23.65
C ALA A 127 17.76 -19.75 -22.94
N VAL A 128 17.65 -20.64 -21.94
CA VAL A 128 18.77 -21.08 -21.09
C VAL A 128 19.94 -21.67 -21.89
N PRO A 129 19.74 -22.60 -22.85
CA PRO A 129 20.86 -23.12 -23.63
C PRO A 129 21.63 -22.04 -24.40
N THR A 130 20.89 -21.10 -25.00
CA THR A 130 21.47 -19.98 -25.75
C THR A 130 22.25 -19.04 -24.82
N LEU A 131 21.67 -18.66 -23.68
CA LEU A 131 22.31 -17.77 -22.71
C LEU A 131 23.60 -18.38 -22.14
N LEU A 132 23.60 -19.68 -21.83
CA LEU A 132 24.80 -20.40 -21.40
C LEU A 132 25.84 -20.50 -22.52
N GLY A 133 25.40 -20.71 -23.76
CA GLY A 133 26.28 -20.70 -24.94
C GLY A 133 27.01 -19.38 -25.13
N LEU A 134 26.36 -18.24 -24.87
CA LEU A 134 26.99 -16.91 -24.88
C LEU A 134 28.11 -16.76 -23.84
N LEU A 135 28.06 -17.56 -22.77
CA LEU A 135 29.09 -17.62 -21.72
C LEU A 135 30.15 -18.72 -21.99
N GLY A 136 30.12 -19.35 -23.17
CA GLY A 136 31.03 -20.44 -23.53
C GLY A 136 30.68 -21.79 -22.90
N LEU A 137 29.48 -21.93 -22.31
CA LEU A 137 29.04 -23.16 -21.64
C LEU A 137 28.16 -24.01 -22.57
N ASN A 138 28.46 -25.30 -22.68
CA ASN A 138 27.66 -26.25 -23.44
C ASN A 138 26.52 -26.82 -22.58
N ALA A 139 25.35 -26.16 -22.61
CA ALA A 139 24.19 -26.55 -21.82
C ALA A 139 23.73 -27.99 -22.06
N ALA A 140 23.82 -28.49 -23.30
CA ALA A 140 23.43 -29.86 -23.64
C ALA A 140 24.37 -30.89 -22.98
N SER A 141 25.68 -30.63 -22.96
CA SER A 141 26.65 -31.48 -22.28
C SER A 141 26.43 -31.49 -20.77
N ILE A 142 26.23 -30.31 -20.16
CA ILE A 142 25.97 -30.19 -18.72
C ILE A 142 24.67 -30.89 -18.35
N SER A 143 23.59 -30.66 -19.11
CA SER A 143 22.30 -31.33 -18.93
C SER A 143 22.45 -32.85 -18.95
N LYS A 144 23.13 -33.40 -19.96
CA LYS A 144 23.38 -34.84 -20.07
C LYS A 144 24.12 -35.41 -18.86
N ASN A 145 25.14 -34.71 -18.37
CA ASN A 145 25.92 -35.15 -17.20
C ASN A 145 25.11 -35.11 -15.90
N MET A 146 24.15 -34.18 -15.80
CA MET A 146 23.29 -34.02 -14.62
C MET A 146 22.04 -34.89 -14.64
N ALA A 147 21.66 -35.47 -15.79
CA ALA A 147 20.37 -36.13 -15.98
C ALA A 147 20.08 -37.27 -14.99
N SER A 148 21.10 -38.01 -14.55
CA SER A 148 20.93 -39.14 -13.61
C SER A 148 20.82 -38.71 -12.15
N SER A 149 21.53 -37.65 -11.74
CA SER A 149 21.60 -37.19 -10.34
C SER A 149 20.63 -36.06 -10.04
N HIS A 150 20.38 -35.19 -11.01
CA HIS A 150 19.57 -33.97 -10.89
C HIS A 150 18.67 -33.79 -12.13
N PRO A 151 17.71 -34.70 -12.36
CA PRO A 151 16.91 -34.72 -13.58
C PRO A 151 16.10 -33.44 -13.83
N LEU A 152 15.65 -32.75 -12.77
CA LEU A 152 14.96 -31.46 -12.90
C LEU A 152 15.90 -30.33 -13.37
N ILE A 153 17.13 -30.29 -12.87
CA ILE A 153 18.12 -29.30 -13.31
C ILE A 153 18.53 -29.58 -14.76
N ALA A 154 18.73 -30.86 -15.09
CA ALA A 154 19.02 -31.29 -16.45
C ALA A 154 17.92 -30.87 -17.43
N GLY A 155 16.65 -31.01 -17.07
CA GLY A 155 15.53 -30.57 -17.90
C GLY A 155 15.48 -29.05 -18.10
N ALA A 156 15.75 -28.26 -17.05
CA ALA A 156 15.85 -26.81 -17.15
C ALA A 156 17.01 -26.36 -18.06
N LEU A 157 18.18 -26.97 -17.91
CA LEU A 157 19.35 -26.75 -18.77
C LEU A 157 19.10 -27.19 -20.22
N ALA A 158 18.23 -28.18 -20.43
CA ALA A 158 17.79 -28.63 -21.76
C ALA A 158 16.68 -27.74 -22.36
N GLY A 159 16.47 -26.54 -21.83
CA GLY A 159 15.48 -25.60 -22.38
C GLY A 159 14.05 -25.87 -21.91
N GLY A 160 13.88 -26.51 -20.76
CA GLY A 160 12.58 -26.91 -20.24
C GLY A 160 12.06 -28.22 -20.83
N HIS A 161 12.94 -29.07 -21.37
CA HIS A 161 12.56 -30.38 -21.88
C HIS A 161 12.65 -31.43 -20.76
N TYR A 162 11.50 -31.91 -20.28
CA TYR A 162 11.38 -32.87 -19.18
C TYR A 162 10.70 -34.16 -19.65
N PRO A 163 11.42 -35.09 -20.31
CA PRO A 163 10.81 -36.27 -20.92
C PRO A 163 10.22 -37.26 -19.91
N PHE A 164 10.61 -37.15 -18.64
CA PHE A 164 10.14 -38.00 -17.54
C PHE A 164 8.96 -37.39 -16.76
N LEU A 165 8.60 -36.12 -17.00
CA LEU A 165 7.49 -35.47 -16.32
C LEU A 165 6.23 -35.61 -17.17
N THR A 166 5.42 -36.61 -16.84
CA THR A 166 4.12 -36.83 -17.46
C THR A 166 3.03 -37.07 -16.41
N THR A 167 1.78 -36.84 -16.80
CA THR A 167 0.57 -37.12 -16.01
C THR A 167 -0.49 -37.76 -16.90
N GLU A 168 -1.40 -38.54 -16.32
CA GLU A 168 -2.53 -39.09 -17.06
C GLU A 168 -3.56 -38.00 -17.39
N LEU A 169 -4.06 -38.01 -18.63
CA LEU A 169 -5.12 -37.11 -19.06
C LEU A 169 -6.50 -37.74 -18.82
N GLY A 170 -7.25 -37.22 -17.84
CA GLY A 170 -8.71 -37.39 -17.77
C GLY A 170 -9.27 -38.78 -17.41
N GLY A 171 -8.64 -39.54 -16.51
CA GLY A 171 -9.24 -40.71 -15.82
C GLY A 171 -9.71 -41.88 -16.69
N SER A 172 -9.52 -41.81 -18.01
CA SER A 172 -9.89 -42.85 -18.96
C SER A 172 -8.81 -42.97 -20.04
N THR A 173 -8.28 -44.18 -20.15
CA THR A 173 -7.33 -44.66 -21.18
C THR A 173 -5.91 -44.07 -21.17
N GLY A 174 -5.06 -44.49 -20.22
CA GLY A 174 -3.58 -44.68 -20.35
C GLY A 174 -2.72 -43.64 -21.10
N THR A 175 -3.24 -42.45 -21.36
CA THR A 175 -2.64 -41.44 -22.23
C THR A 175 -1.90 -40.48 -21.33
N HIS A 176 -0.57 -40.53 -21.41
CA HIS A 176 0.31 -39.66 -20.65
C HIS A 176 0.58 -38.38 -21.44
N VAL A 177 0.36 -37.23 -20.81
CA VAL A 177 0.68 -35.90 -21.33
C VAL A 177 1.81 -35.27 -20.51
N PRO A 178 2.57 -34.30 -21.03
CA PRO A 178 3.59 -33.62 -20.25
C PRO A 178 3.04 -32.99 -18.97
N ALA A 179 3.84 -32.97 -17.91
CA ALA A 179 3.50 -32.33 -16.64
C ALA A 179 4.48 -31.18 -16.31
N PHE A 180 3.99 -30.22 -15.52
CA PHE A 180 4.87 -29.18 -14.98
C PHE A 180 5.76 -29.76 -13.88
N ALA A 181 7.00 -29.28 -13.80
CA ALA A 181 7.84 -29.53 -12.65
C ALA A 181 7.27 -28.79 -11.43
N THR A 182 7.44 -29.37 -10.24
CA THR A 182 6.95 -28.78 -8.99
C THR A 182 7.46 -27.35 -8.79
N TRP A 183 8.73 -27.09 -9.13
CA TRP A 183 9.32 -25.75 -9.00
C TRP A 183 8.70 -24.74 -9.99
N GLU A 184 8.31 -25.16 -11.19
CA GLU A 184 7.64 -24.28 -12.17
C GLU A 184 6.29 -23.83 -11.61
N LEU A 185 5.54 -24.76 -11.00
CA LEU A 185 4.28 -24.45 -10.34
C LEU A 185 4.48 -23.59 -9.09
N MET A 186 5.53 -23.82 -8.30
CA MET A 186 5.83 -22.97 -7.13
C MET A 186 6.13 -21.53 -7.54
N VAL A 187 6.96 -21.33 -8.56
CA VAL A 187 7.29 -19.99 -9.08
C VAL A 187 6.05 -19.37 -9.72
N ALA A 188 5.25 -20.13 -10.48
CA ALA A 188 4.00 -19.64 -11.06
C ALA A 188 2.99 -19.19 -10.00
N LYS A 189 2.83 -19.98 -8.92
CA LYS A 189 2.01 -19.62 -7.76
C LYS A 189 2.55 -18.37 -7.07
N ALA A 190 3.86 -18.25 -6.89
CA ALA A 190 4.47 -17.05 -6.32
C ALA A 190 4.21 -15.82 -7.20
N ILE A 191 4.33 -15.95 -8.53
CA ILE A 191 4.01 -14.87 -9.46
C ILE A 191 2.55 -14.43 -9.30
N TYR A 192 1.62 -15.40 -9.37
CA TYR A 192 0.19 -15.16 -9.35
C TYR A 192 -0.31 -14.60 -8.01
N TRP A 193 0.02 -15.28 -6.90
CA TRP A 193 -0.54 -14.97 -5.58
C TRP A 193 0.22 -13.90 -4.81
N LEU A 194 1.51 -13.69 -5.11
CA LEU A 194 2.36 -12.78 -4.32
C LEU A 194 2.89 -11.63 -5.17
N ILE A 195 3.63 -11.92 -6.25
CA ILE A 195 4.38 -10.89 -6.97
C ILE A 195 3.43 -9.93 -7.68
N ILE A 196 2.43 -10.42 -8.40
CA ILE A 196 1.47 -9.55 -9.10
C ILE A 196 0.72 -8.65 -8.11
N PRO A 197 0.01 -9.16 -7.07
CA PRO A 197 -0.66 -8.31 -6.10
C PRO A 197 0.27 -7.32 -5.39
N SER A 198 1.48 -7.75 -5.02
CA SER A 198 2.47 -6.87 -4.38
C SER A 198 2.91 -5.74 -5.31
N PHE A 199 3.14 -6.06 -6.59
CA PHE A 199 3.48 -5.06 -7.60
C PHE A 199 2.34 -4.08 -7.83
N GLN A 200 1.08 -4.54 -7.86
CA GLN A 200 -0.09 -3.68 -7.97
C GLN A 200 -0.19 -2.72 -6.77
N ILE A 201 -0.04 -3.21 -5.53
CA ILE A 201 0.02 -2.36 -4.33
C ILE A 201 1.14 -1.34 -4.43
N TRP A 202 2.34 -1.77 -4.83
CA TRP A 202 3.47 -0.87 -4.95
C TRP A 202 3.23 0.26 -5.97
N ILE A 203 2.64 -0.06 -7.13
CA ILE A 203 2.25 0.95 -8.12
C ILE A 203 1.21 1.92 -7.55
N ALA A 204 0.19 1.42 -6.84
CA ALA A 204 -0.81 2.28 -6.22
C ALA A 204 -0.21 3.22 -5.16
N VAL A 205 0.73 2.73 -4.36
CA VAL A 205 1.48 3.53 -3.37
C VAL A 205 2.30 4.62 -4.06
N VAL A 206 3.04 4.30 -5.13
CA VAL A 206 3.83 5.29 -5.89
C VAL A 206 2.93 6.36 -6.49
N ILE A 207 1.77 5.98 -7.02
CA ILE A 207 0.78 6.93 -7.56
C ILE A 207 0.23 7.82 -6.46
N LEU A 208 -0.16 7.25 -5.32
CA LEU A 208 -0.71 8.02 -4.20
C LEU A 208 0.31 9.01 -3.63
N ASP A 209 1.55 8.56 -3.35
CA ASP A 209 2.63 9.42 -2.86
C ASP A 209 2.92 10.57 -3.84
N THR A 210 2.92 10.27 -5.13
CA THR A 210 3.15 11.28 -6.18
C THR A 210 2.01 12.28 -6.23
N TRP A 211 0.78 11.79 -6.26
CA TRP A 211 -0.41 12.62 -6.30
C TRP A 211 -0.48 13.55 -5.08
N GLN A 212 -0.32 12.98 -3.89
CA GLN A 212 -0.40 13.74 -2.67
C GLN A 212 0.74 14.73 -2.52
N TYR A 213 1.98 14.37 -2.83
CA TYR A 213 3.10 15.30 -2.77
C TYR A 213 2.85 16.57 -3.61
N PHE A 214 2.44 16.40 -4.88
CA PHE A 214 2.29 17.54 -5.78
C PHE A 214 1.09 18.42 -5.41
N TRP A 215 -0.05 17.83 -5.03
CA TRP A 215 -1.20 18.60 -4.57
C TRP A 215 -0.96 19.29 -3.24
N HIS A 216 -0.34 18.59 -2.29
CA HIS A 216 0.01 19.15 -0.99
C HIS A 216 0.97 20.33 -1.13
N ARG A 217 2.04 20.17 -1.92
CA ARG A 217 2.96 21.26 -2.22
C ARG A 217 2.27 22.40 -2.96
N ALA A 218 1.41 22.12 -3.95
CA ALA A 218 0.66 23.15 -4.67
C ALA A 218 -0.22 23.96 -3.71
N MET A 219 -0.90 23.29 -2.78
CA MET A 219 -1.72 23.94 -1.76
C MET A 219 -0.92 24.85 -0.84
N HIS A 220 0.34 24.54 -0.54
CA HIS A 220 1.22 25.42 0.25
C HIS A 220 1.84 26.57 -0.53
N LEU A 221 2.15 26.37 -1.81
CA LEU A 221 2.80 27.38 -2.63
C LEU A 221 1.80 28.38 -3.23
N ASN A 222 0.57 27.96 -3.44
CA ASN A 222 -0.50 28.82 -3.91
C ASN A 222 -1.26 29.44 -2.73
N LYS A 223 -1.16 30.76 -2.56
CA LYS A 223 -1.81 31.51 -1.46
C LYS A 223 -3.34 31.29 -1.40
N TRP A 224 -4.01 31.21 -2.54
CA TRP A 224 -5.46 31.03 -2.59
C TRP A 224 -5.84 29.63 -2.12
N MET A 225 -5.17 28.59 -2.61
CA MET A 225 -5.41 27.21 -2.20
C MET A 225 -5.10 27.01 -0.71
N TYR A 226 -3.98 27.57 -0.24
CA TYR A 226 -3.64 27.53 1.19
C TYR A 226 -4.76 28.15 2.02
N THR A 227 -5.13 29.41 1.74
CA THR A 227 -6.03 30.17 2.62
C THR A 227 -7.45 29.59 2.64
N ASN A 228 -7.93 29.07 1.49
CA ASN A 228 -9.31 28.61 1.37
C ASN A 228 -9.48 27.12 1.70
N TRP A 229 -8.45 26.30 1.48
CA TRP A 229 -8.53 24.85 1.69
C TRP A 229 -7.60 24.42 2.82
N HIS A 230 -6.29 24.44 2.56
CA HIS A 230 -5.31 23.72 3.37
C HIS A 230 -5.01 24.35 4.75
N ALA A 231 -5.24 25.66 4.91
CA ALA A 231 -5.12 26.33 6.20
C ALA A 231 -6.07 25.76 7.26
N ARG A 232 -7.18 25.11 6.85
CA ARG A 232 -8.06 24.40 7.78
C ARG A 232 -7.33 23.25 8.45
N HIS A 233 -6.61 22.44 7.68
CA HIS A 233 -5.82 21.32 8.20
C HIS A 233 -4.76 21.81 9.20
N HIS A 234 -4.04 22.87 8.85
CA HIS A 234 -3.04 23.53 9.71
C HIS A 234 -3.62 24.29 10.92
N ARG A 235 -4.93 24.25 11.17
CA ARG A 235 -5.47 24.64 12.49
C ARG A 235 -5.08 23.63 13.58
N LEU A 236 -4.65 22.43 13.20
CA LEU A 236 -4.08 21.40 14.08
C LEU A 236 -2.55 21.44 14.09
N TYR A 237 -1.96 22.51 14.63
CA TYR A 237 -0.50 22.66 14.79
C TYR A 237 0.19 21.53 15.56
N VAL A 238 -0.56 20.86 16.43
CA VAL A 238 -0.13 19.65 17.12
C VAL A 238 -1.07 18.53 16.66
N PRO A 239 -0.67 17.75 15.64
CA PRO A 239 -1.45 16.64 15.11
C PRO A 239 -1.79 15.60 16.17
N TYR A 240 -2.93 14.95 15.98
CA TYR A 240 -3.33 13.77 16.74
C TYR A 240 -4.14 12.83 15.84
N ALA A 241 -4.17 11.54 16.21
CA ALA A 241 -4.57 10.43 15.33
C ALA A 241 -5.89 10.63 14.56
N TYR A 242 -7.03 10.86 15.24
CA TYR A 242 -8.31 11.05 14.54
C TYR A 242 -8.44 12.39 13.80
N GLY A 243 -7.46 13.29 13.93
CA GLY A 243 -7.38 14.54 13.17
C GLY A 243 -6.73 14.38 11.80
N ALA A 244 -6.29 13.17 11.43
CA ALA A 244 -5.63 12.87 10.16
C ALA A 244 -6.41 13.34 8.92
N LEU A 245 -7.74 13.18 8.91
CA LEU A 245 -8.61 13.64 7.82
C LEU A 245 -9.30 14.99 8.12
N TYR A 246 -8.73 15.80 9.02
CA TYR A 246 -9.26 17.13 9.27
C TYR A 246 -8.82 18.09 8.16
N ASN A 247 -9.54 18.09 7.05
CA ASN A 247 -9.24 18.91 5.88
C ASN A 247 -10.50 19.66 5.40
N HIS A 248 -10.31 20.55 4.42
CA HIS A 248 -11.46 21.11 3.71
C HIS A 248 -12.06 20.03 2.79
N PRO A 249 -13.39 19.90 2.62
CA PRO A 249 -13.98 18.81 1.82
C PRO A 249 -13.47 18.71 0.37
N VAL A 250 -13.19 19.85 -0.26
CA VAL A 250 -12.59 19.88 -1.60
C VAL A 250 -11.16 19.35 -1.60
N GLU A 251 -10.39 19.68 -0.57
CA GLU A 251 -9.03 19.20 -0.41
C GLU A 251 -9.03 17.69 -0.13
N GLY A 252 -9.83 17.20 0.81
CA GLY A 252 -9.89 15.77 1.10
C GLY A 252 -10.36 14.96 -0.10
N PHE A 253 -11.35 15.47 -0.85
CA PHE A 253 -11.76 14.84 -2.10
C PHE A 253 -10.61 14.79 -3.13
N VAL A 254 -9.96 15.92 -3.42
CA VAL A 254 -8.92 15.98 -4.46
C VAL A 254 -7.64 15.27 -4.05
N LEU A 255 -7.15 15.50 -2.83
CA LEU A 255 -5.89 14.98 -2.32
C LEU A 255 -5.99 13.50 -1.95
N ASP A 256 -6.99 13.14 -1.15
CA ASP A 256 -7.08 11.81 -0.54
C ASP A 256 -7.91 10.88 -1.41
N THR A 257 -9.16 11.26 -1.69
CA THR A 257 -10.14 10.37 -2.33
C THR A 257 -9.77 10.09 -3.80
N VAL A 258 -9.52 11.13 -4.58
CA VAL A 258 -9.14 10.99 -6.00
C VAL A 258 -7.76 10.34 -6.12
N GLY A 259 -6.79 10.72 -5.27
CA GLY A 259 -5.46 10.12 -5.28
C GLY A 259 -5.49 8.62 -5.04
N ALA A 260 -6.23 8.17 -4.02
CA ALA A 260 -6.36 6.75 -3.72
C ALA A 260 -7.15 6.00 -4.81
N GLY A 261 -8.23 6.60 -5.32
CA GLY A 261 -9.02 6.02 -6.41
C GLY A 261 -8.22 5.85 -7.71
N LEU A 262 -7.37 6.81 -8.05
CA LEU A 262 -6.45 6.72 -9.19
C LEU A 262 -5.41 5.60 -8.98
N GLY A 263 -4.80 5.53 -7.79
CA GLY A 263 -3.87 4.46 -7.44
C GLY A 263 -4.49 3.08 -7.62
N TYR A 264 -5.72 2.89 -7.11
CA TYR A 264 -6.50 1.65 -7.26
C TYR A 264 -6.79 1.30 -8.72
N LYS A 265 -7.32 2.23 -9.52
CA LYS A 265 -7.68 1.96 -10.92
C LYS A 265 -6.46 1.70 -11.81
N VAL A 266 -5.42 2.51 -11.70
CA VAL A 266 -4.23 2.40 -12.56
C VAL A 266 -3.42 1.14 -12.25
N SER A 267 -3.39 0.70 -10.99
CA SER A 267 -2.76 -0.55 -10.60
C SER A 267 -3.55 -1.81 -11.00
N MET A 268 -4.76 -1.65 -11.54
CA MET A 268 -5.64 -2.74 -11.96
C MET A 268 -5.95 -3.74 -10.84
N MET A 269 -6.01 -3.24 -9.59
CA MET A 269 -6.35 -4.07 -8.44
C MET A 269 -7.75 -4.65 -8.60
N THR A 270 -7.94 -5.84 -8.05
CA THR A 270 -9.28 -6.34 -7.80
C THR A 270 -9.93 -5.56 -6.65
N PRO A 271 -11.28 -5.49 -6.56
CA PRO A 271 -11.96 -4.85 -5.43
C PRO A 271 -11.47 -5.32 -4.06
N ARG A 272 -11.23 -6.63 -3.88
CA ARG A 272 -10.66 -7.19 -2.65
C ARG A 272 -9.24 -6.73 -2.35
N LEU A 273 -8.36 -6.67 -3.35
CA LEU A 273 -7.02 -6.12 -3.16
C LEU A 273 -7.08 -4.62 -2.86
N GLY A 274 -8.02 -3.90 -3.48
CA GLY A 274 -8.33 -2.51 -3.20
C GLY A 274 -8.70 -2.27 -1.75
N MET A 275 -9.49 -3.14 -1.12
CA MET A 275 -9.80 -3.03 0.32
C MET A 275 -8.55 -3.00 1.18
N TRP A 276 -7.56 -3.86 0.92
CA TRP A 276 -6.28 -3.85 1.63
C TRP A 276 -5.52 -2.54 1.41
N PHE A 277 -5.48 -2.04 0.18
CA PHE A 277 -4.82 -0.78 -0.15
C PHE A 277 -5.48 0.43 0.55
N PHE A 278 -6.82 0.53 0.52
CA PHE A 278 -7.54 1.63 1.16
C PHE A 278 -7.44 1.58 2.69
N VAL A 279 -7.57 0.39 3.29
CA VAL A 279 -7.38 0.19 4.73
C VAL A 279 -5.95 0.55 5.14
N GLY A 280 -4.95 0.02 4.43
CA GLY A 280 -3.55 0.31 4.70
C GLY A 280 -3.22 1.80 4.60
N SER A 281 -3.77 2.48 3.60
CA SER A 281 -3.61 3.93 3.42
C SER A 281 -4.26 4.70 4.57
N MET A 282 -5.48 4.34 5.01
CA MET A 282 -6.14 4.98 6.15
C MET A 282 -5.35 4.82 7.45
N ILE A 283 -4.89 3.59 7.73
CA ILE A 283 -4.06 3.33 8.91
C ILE A 283 -2.78 4.16 8.84
N LYS A 284 -2.14 4.23 7.67
CA LYS A 284 -0.92 5.01 7.49
C LYS A 284 -1.13 6.51 7.73
N THR A 285 -2.19 7.09 7.19
CA THR A 285 -2.50 8.52 7.41
C THR A 285 -2.75 8.79 8.89
N VAL A 286 -3.42 7.89 9.61
CA VAL A 286 -3.62 8.00 11.07
C VAL A 286 -2.30 7.91 11.83
N ASP A 287 -1.42 6.98 11.47
CA ASP A 287 -0.09 6.82 12.07
C ASP A 287 0.76 8.09 11.88
N ASP A 288 0.77 8.67 10.69
CA ASP A 288 1.49 9.93 10.41
C ASP A 288 1.01 11.13 11.24
N HIS A 289 -0.20 11.05 11.79
CA HIS A 289 -0.78 12.08 12.65
C HIS A 289 -0.86 11.66 14.11
N CYS A 290 -0.36 10.48 14.49
CA CYS A 290 -0.68 9.91 15.79
C CYS A 290 -0.13 10.71 16.98
N GLY A 291 0.89 11.54 16.75
CA GLY A 291 1.54 12.35 17.78
C GLY A 291 2.60 11.60 18.59
N TYR A 292 2.96 10.39 18.18
CA TYR A 292 3.95 9.53 18.84
C TYR A 292 4.98 8.99 17.85
N ALA A 293 6.24 8.96 18.29
CA ALA A 293 7.32 8.24 17.62
C ALA A 293 7.61 6.94 18.39
N LEU A 294 6.73 5.94 18.23
CA LEU A 294 6.85 4.67 18.95
C LEU A 294 7.94 3.78 18.33
N PRO A 295 8.91 3.27 19.10
CA PRO A 295 10.04 2.52 18.54
C PRO A 295 9.65 1.13 18.02
N TRP A 296 8.43 0.66 18.29
CA TRP A 296 7.89 -0.60 17.80
C TRP A 296 6.79 -0.44 16.74
N ASP A 297 6.54 0.78 16.26
CA ASP A 297 5.56 0.98 15.19
C ASP A 297 6.13 0.51 13.84
N PRO A 298 5.60 -0.56 13.24
CA PRO A 298 6.14 -1.09 11.98
C PRO A 298 5.99 -0.11 10.81
N LEU A 299 4.95 0.74 10.80
CA LEU A 299 4.70 1.66 9.70
C LEU A 299 5.73 2.79 9.65
N GLN A 300 6.16 3.26 10.82
CA GLN A 300 7.21 4.28 10.95
C GLN A 300 8.61 3.76 10.59
N HIS A 301 8.81 2.43 10.58
CA HIS A 301 10.07 1.79 10.17
C HIS A 301 10.11 1.34 8.71
N ILE A 302 8.98 0.85 8.18
CA ILE A 302 8.89 0.34 6.80
C ILE A 302 8.81 1.49 5.79
N THR A 303 8.25 2.62 6.21
CA THR A 303 8.06 3.79 5.37
C THR A 303 8.94 4.94 5.85
N SER A 304 9.30 5.86 4.95
CA SER A 304 10.22 6.96 5.32
C SER A 304 9.50 8.22 5.79
N ASN A 305 8.19 8.33 5.54
CA ASN A 305 7.33 9.32 6.20
C ASN A 305 6.79 8.70 7.50
N ASN A 306 6.76 9.49 8.57
CA ASN A 306 6.28 9.06 9.88
C ASN A 306 5.75 10.27 10.67
N ALA A 307 5.22 10.00 11.87
CA ALA A 307 4.66 11.03 12.75
C ALA A 307 5.61 12.21 13.01
N ALA A 308 6.91 11.95 13.25
CA ALA A 308 7.87 13.02 13.51
C ALA A 308 8.17 13.85 12.25
N TYR A 309 8.29 13.20 11.09
CA TYR A 309 8.50 13.87 9.81
C TYR A 309 7.34 14.81 9.46
N HIS A 310 6.11 14.29 9.59
CA HIS A 310 4.90 15.03 9.28
C HIS A 310 4.60 16.11 10.33
N ASP A 311 4.91 15.87 11.61
CA ASP A 311 4.74 16.89 12.65
C ASP A 311 5.55 18.16 12.38
N ILE A 312 6.78 18.03 11.87
CA ILE A 312 7.62 19.18 11.45
C ILE A 312 6.86 20.07 10.46
N HIS A 313 6.14 19.47 9.51
CA HIS A 313 5.36 20.17 8.52
C HIS A 313 4.22 21.00 9.15
N HIS A 314 3.55 20.48 10.18
CA HIS A 314 2.52 21.22 10.93
C HIS A 314 3.06 22.37 11.79
N GLN A 315 4.38 22.44 11.98
CA GLN A 315 4.98 23.54 12.73
C GLN A 315 5.08 24.80 11.88
N SER A 316 4.86 25.97 12.49
CA SER A 316 4.96 27.27 11.81
C SER A 316 6.31 27.52 11.13
N TRP A 317 7.38 26.88 11.64
CA TRP A 317 8.73 26.94 11.08
C TRP A 317 8.99 25.88 9.99
N GLY A 318 8.19 24.82 9.89
CA GLY A 318 8.34 23.74 8.91
C GLY A 318 7.23 23.67 7.85
N ILE A 319 6.25 24.56 7.90
CA ILE A 319 5.05 24.61 7.02
C ILE A 319 5.32 24.71 5.50
N LYS A 320 6.55 24.99 5.08
CA LYS A 320 6.95 25.01 3.66
C LYS A 320 7.97 23.92 3.31
N THR A 321 8.01 22.87 4.11
CA THR A 321 8.88 21.71 3.95
C THR A 321 8.13 20.42 4.24
N ASN A 322 8.68 19.27 3.88
CA ASN A 322 8.14 17.96 4.20
C ASN A 322 6.71 17.73 3.64
N PHE A 323 6.52 17.93 2.34
CA PHE A 323 5.20 17.78 1.69
C PHE A 323 4.81 16.33 1.38
N SER A 324 5.75 15.40 1.39
CA SER A 324 5.56 13.99 1.08
C SER A 324 4.67 13.31 2.11
N GLN A 325 3.62 12.68 1.60
CA GLN A 325 2.69 11.82 2.32
C GLN A 325 1.99 10.89 1.32
N PRO A 326 1.44 9.73 1.77
CA PRO A 326 1.53 9.22 3.12
C PRO A 326 2.73 8.28 3.35
N PHE A 327 3.33 7.65 2.34
CA PHE A 327 4.32 6.59 2.59
C PHE A 327 5.77 7.07 2.57
N PHE A 328 6.26 7.65 1.47
CA PHE A 328 7.70 7.87 1.29
C PHE A 328 8.07 9.35 1.05
N THR A 329 9.23 9.74 1.57
CA THR A 329 9.78 11.12 1.52
C THR A 329 10.62 11.41 0.28
N PHE A 330 10.56 10.54 -0.73
CA PHE A 330 11.50 10.61 -1.86
C PHE A 330 11.32 11.88 -2.70
N TRP A 331 10.09 12.37 -2.86
CA TRP A 331 9.82 13.61 -3.59
C TRP A 331 10.43 14.83 -2.88
N ASP A 332 10.33 14.91 -1.56
CA ASP A 332 11.01 15.96 -0.80
C ASP A 332 12.54 15.89 -0.91
N LYS A 333 13.12 14.69 -0.95
CA LYS A 333 14.56 14.51 -1.20
C LYS A 333 14.94 14.95 -2.61
N LEU A 334 14.20 14.51 -3.61
CA LEU A 334 14.46 14.77 -5.03
C LEU A 334 14.32 16.26 -5.37
N LEU A 335 13.31 16.93 -4.82
CA LEU A 335 12.97 18.32 -5.14
C LEU A 335 13.48 19.32 -4.11
N GLY A 336 14.25 18.85 -3.13
CA GLY A 336 14.92 19.70 -2.14
C GLY A 336 13.97 20.41 -1.16
N THR A 337 12.81 19.83 -0.88
CA THR A 337 11.78 20.40 0.02
C THR A 337 11.76 19.76 1.42
N MET A 338 12.73 18.89 1.72
CA MET A 338 12.92 18.34 3.08
C MET A 338 13.45 19.40 4.05
N TRP A 339 12.94 19.41 5.28
CA TRP A 339 13.42 20.25 6.38
C TRP A 339 14.90 19.95 6.69
N LYS A 340 15.69 21.00 6.96
CA LYS A 340 17.15 20.90 7.20
C LYS A 340 17.62 21.46 8.54
N GLY A 341 16.73 22.01 9.36
CA GLY A 341 17.09 22.64 10.63
C GLY A 341 17.09 21.67 11.81
N ASP A 342 17.57 22.15 12.96
CA ASP A 342 17.48 21.40 14.22
C ASP A 342 16.06 21.46 14.79
N ALA A 343 15.29 20.40 14.55
CA ALA A 343 13.92 20.27 15.04
C ALA A 343 13.88 20.17 16.58
N MET A 344 14.84 19.49 17.21
CA MET A 344 14.87 19.30 18.68
C MET A 344 14.99 20.65 19.39
N LEU A 345 15.89 21.52 18.92
CA LEU A 345 16.04 22.86 19.47
C LEU A 345 14.75 23.69 19.33
N LYS A 346 14.00 23.52 18.24
CA LYS A 346 12.71 24.20 18.02
C LYS A 346 11.63 23.68 18.97
N TYR A 347 11.55 22.38 19.18
CA TYR A 347 10.61 21.77 20.12
C TYR A 347 10.91 22.20 21.56
N GLN A 348 12.17 22.19 21.98
CA GLN A 348 12.58 22.63 23.32
C GLN A 348 12.11 24.06 23.62
N ARG A 349 12.38 25.00 22.70
CA ARG A 349 11.92 26.40 22.83
C ARG A 349 10.40 26.51 22.93
N THR A 350 9.67 25.69 22.17
CA THR A 350 8.20 25.69 22.16
C THR A 350 7.64 25.16 23.48
N ARG A 351 8.23 24.09 24.01
CA ARG A 351 7.91 23.52 25.32
C ARG A 351 8.14 24.50 26.46
N GLU A 352 9.29 25.17 26.48
CA GLU A 352 9.63 26.19 27.49
C GLU A 352 8.64 27.36 27.48
N ALA A 353 8.26 27.84 26.29
CA ALA A 353 7.26 28.89 26.14
C ALA A 353 5.88 28.46 26.66
N ALA A 354 5.43 27.24 26.32
CA ALA A 354 4.15 26.70 26.79
C ALA A 354 4.12 26.50 28.31
N ALA A 355 5.23 26.00 28.89
CA ALA A 355 5.38 25.84 30.33
C ALA A 355 5.34 27.18 31.07
N THR A 356 6.04 28.19 30.53
CA THR A 356 6.05 29.56 31.08
C THR A 356 4.65 30.18 31.05
N LYS A 357 3.93 30.03 29.93
CA LYS A 357 2.55 30.53 29.79
C LYS A 357 1.59 29.84 30.77
N LYS A 358 1.72 28.51 30.95
CA LYS A 358 0.93 27.74 31.91
C LYS A 358 1.21 28.19 33.36
N ALA A 359 2.48 28.40 33.71
CA ALA A 359 2.87 28.87 35.02
C ALA A 359 2.35 30.29 35.31
N ALA A 360 2.38 31.19 34.32
CA ALA A 360 1.81 32.53 34.44
C ALA A 360 0.28 32.50 34.64
N ALA A 361 -0.45 31.66 33.88
CA ALA A 361 -1.89 31.50 34.04
C ALA A 361 -2.28 30.98 35.43
N LYS A 362 -1.51 30.03 35.99
CA LYS A 362 -1.73 29.50 37.34
C LYS A 362 -1.47 30.54 38.44
N LYS A 363 -0.59 31.51 38.23
CA LYS A 363 -0.33 32.61 39.17
C LYS A 363 -1.39 33.72 39.12
N ALA A 364 -2.16 33.79 38.04
CA ALA A 364 -3.20 34.80 37.83
C ALA A 364 -4.61 34.33 38.27
N GLN A 365 -4.76 33.05 38.59
CA GLN A 365 -5.90 32.45 39.27
C GLN A 365 -5.62 32.39 40.76
#